data_AF-A0A5Q2MZD5-F1
#
_entry.id   AF-A0A5Q2MZD5-F1
#
_cell.length_a   1.000
_cell.length_b   1.000
_cell.length_c   1.000
_cell.angle_alpha   90.00
_cell.angle_beta   90.00
_cell.angle_gamma   90.00
#
_symmetry.space_group_name_H-M   'P 1'
#
loop_
_entity.id
_entity.type
_entity.pdbx_description
1 polymer ?
#
loop_
_entity_poly.entity_id
_entity_poly.type
_entity_poly.pdbx_seq_one_letter_code
_entity_poly.pdbx_strand_id
1 'polypeptide(L)'
;MKEEKKTKEKGEKRQSENNSNNKSLRKGSSSSEDLFMEIFADTFGLEKVQYLMPEQPFEDIYGYPRRIDYALSIGYEKYALEIDGQRYHDPLQVAKDKFIDDLIRQNSLIYQGWKVYRWAYRQLTQSPEQVKSELVQFLGNNPHLQIWPIFCPNNEHRRSLQAI
;
A
#
# COMPACT_ATOMS: atom_id res chain seq x y z
N MET A 1 -69.91 -0.57 44.60
CA MET A 1 -70.55 -1.29 43.46
C MET A 1 -70.17 -0.52 42.20
N LYS A 2 -69.36 -0.94 41.23
CA LYS A 2 -68.61 -2.16 40.84
C LYS A 2 -67.37 -1.60 40.08
N GLU A 3 -66.13 -1.88 40.45
CA GLU A 3 -65.28 -3.02 40.06
C GLU A 3 -65.11 -3.27 38.54
N GLU A 4 -63.83 -3.28 38.13
CA GLU A 4 -63.20 -3.90 36.94
C GLU A 4 -63.47 -3.25 35.56
N LYS A 5 -62.48 -2.89 34.73
CA LYS A 5 -61.27 -3.64 34.36
C LYS A 5 -60.06 -2.74 34.10
N LYS A 6 -58.95 -3.19 34.69
CA LYS A 6 -57.55 -2.81 34.56
C LYS A 6 -56.91 -3.79 33.58
N THR A 7 -56.27 -3.37 32.49
CA THR A 7 -55.00 -3.97 31.99
C THR A 7 -54.47 -3.30 30.71
N LYS A 8 -53.14 -3.09 30.70
CA LYS A 8 -52.19 -3.19 29.55
C LYS A 8 -52.28 -2.03 28.52
N GLU A 9 -51.26 -1.22 28.24
CA GLU A 9 -49.80 -1.35 28.32
C GLU A 9 -49.16 0.01 28.70
N LYS A 10 -48.47 0.05 29.83
CA LYS A 10 -47.43 1.04 30.14
C LYS A 10 -46.24 0.23 30.61
N GLY A 11 -45.23 0.11 29.75
CA GLY A 11 -43.99 -0.57 30.11
C GLY A 11 -43.27 -1.13 28.90
N GLU A 12 -42.60 -0.25 28.15
CA GLU A 12 -41.41 -0.61 27.37
C GLU A 12 -40.66 0.69 27.00
N LYS A 13 -40.09 1.32 28.03
CA LYS A 13 -38.88 2.14 27.86
C LYS A 13 -37.70 1.23 28.19
N ARG A 14 -36.96 0.80 27.16
CA ARG A 14 -35.51 0.56 27.17
C ARG A 14 -35.09 -0.06 25.84
N GLN A 15 -34.01 0.48 25.28
CA GLN A 15 -33.20 -0.04 24.18
C GLN A 15 -33.71 0.20 22.75
N SER A 16 -33.48 1.43 22.24
CA SER A 16 -33.03 1.63 20.85
C SER A 16 -32.37 3.01 20.68
N GLU A 17 -31.51 3.39 21.61
CA GLU A 17 -30.50 4.44 21.39
C GLU A 17 -29.17 3.73 21.49
N ASN A 18 -28.60 3.34 20.33
CA ASN A 18 -27.19 3.01 20.10
C ASN A 18 -27.05 2.32 18.73
N ASN A 19 -27.25 3.06 17.63
CA ASN A 19 -26.66 2.63 16.35
C ASN A 19 -26.45 3.74 15.31
N SER A 20 -26.17 4.97 15.74
CA SER A 20 -25.81 6.07 14.83
C SER A 20 -24.38 6.60 15.00
N ASN A 21 -23.57 5.96 15.85
CA ASN A 21 -22.22 6.44 16.19
C ASN A 21 -21.09 5.52 15.72
N ASN A 22 -21.17 5.00 14.48
CA ASN A 22 -19.98 4.38 13.87
C ASN A 22 -20.02 4.39 12.33
N LYS A 23 -20.05 5.59 11.73
CA LYS A 23 -19.47 5.77 10.38
C LYS A 23 -19.10 7.21 10.02
N SER A 24 -18.76 8.03 11.02
CA SER A 24 -18.17 9.36 10.78
C SER A 24 -16.70 9.36 11.22
N LEU A 25 -15.89 8.56 10.53
CA LEU A 25 -14.43 8.61 10.60
C LEU A 25 -13.85 8.24 9.22
N ARG A 26 -14.32 8.93 8.18
CA ARG A 26 -13.62 9.01 6.90
C ARG A 26 -13.59 10.46 6.45
N LYS A 27 -12.84 11.24 7.23
CA LYS A 27 -12.41 12.58 6.83
C LYS A 27 -11.01 12.82 7.37
N GLY A 28 -10.07 12.04 6.87
CA GLY A 28 -8.65 12.32 6.92
C GLY A 28 -8.21 12.70 5.52
N SER A 29 -7.83 13.95 5.32
CA SER A 29 -7.17 14.43 4.12
C SER A 29 -5.90 13.62 3.90
N SER A 30 -5.81 12.89 2.81
CA SER A 30 -4.61 12.10 2.59
C SER A 30 -4.46 11.87 1.09
N SER A 31 -3.28 12.19 0.60
CA SER A 31 -2.82 12.08 -0.78
C SER A 31 -3.02 10.66 -1.33
N SER A 32 -2.91 10.44 -2.64
CA SER A 32 -3.02 9.11 -3.25
C SER A 32 -2.07 8.06 -2.64
N GLU A 33 -0.98 8.48 -2.01
CA GLU A 33 -0.05 7.62 -1.26
C GLU A 33 -0.70 6.99 -0.02
N ASP A 34 -1.59 7.73 0.64
CA ASP A 34 -2.21 7.29 1.87
C ASP A 34 -3.23 6.16 1.64
N LEU A 35 -3.88 6.10 0.47
CA LEU A 35 -4.82 5.03 0.14
C LEU A 35 -4.13 3.67 -0.01
N PHE A 36 -2.94 3.63 -0.62
CA PHE A 36 -2.20 2.37 -0.74
C PHE A 36 -1.75 1.88 0.64
N MET A 37 -1.24 2.78 1.48
CA MET A 37 -0.83 2.43 2.84
C MET A 37 -2.01 1.93 3.69
N GLU A 38 -3.20 2.53 3.54
CA GLU A 38 -4.43 2.03 4.17
C GLU A 38 -4.78 0.60 3.70
N ILE A 39 -4.77 0.34 2.40
CA ILE A 39 -5.05 -1.00 1.84
C ILE A 39 -4.02 -2.01 2.33
N PHE A 40 -2.74 -1.63 2.38
CA PHE A 40 -1.67 -2.49 2.87
C PHE A 40 -1.85 -2.80 4.36
N ALA A 41 -2.15 -1.78 5.18
CA ALA A 41 -2.43 -1.95 6.61
C ALA A 41 -3.64 -2.85 6.86
N ASP A 42 -4.71 -2.68 6.09
CA ASP A 42 -5.90 -3.53 6.14
C ASP A 42 -5.59 -5.00 5.77
N THR A 43 -4.58 -5.23 4.93
CA THR A 43 -4.21 -6.57 4.45
C THR A 43 -3.28 -7.30 5.42
N PHE A 44 -2.27 -6.60 5.94
CA PHE A 44 -1.17 -7.23 6.69
C PHE A 44 -1.04 -6.78 8.14
N GLY A 45 -1.80 -5.77 8.56
CA GLY A 45 -1.70 -5.14 9.88
C GLY A 45 -0.93 -3.82 9.85
N LEU A 46 -1.35 -2.87 10.69
CA LEU A 46 -0.75 -1.54 10.78
C LEU A 46 0.74 -1.59 11.16
N GLU A 47 1.13 -2.55 11.99
CA GLU A 47 2.51 -2.75 12.41
C GLU A 47 3.45 -3.15 11.25
N LYS A 48 2.89 -3.59 10.12
CA LYS A 48 3.66 -3.94 8.93
C LYS A 48 3.89 -2.75 8.00
N VAL A 49 3.16 -1.65 8.15
CA VAL A 49 3.31 -0.47 7.27
C VAL A 49 4.70 0.14 7.36
N GLN A 50 5.35 0.08 8.54
CA GLN A 50 6.71 0.57 8.76
C GLN A 50 7.78 -0.11 7.86
N TYR A 51 7.41 -1.19 7.18
CA TYR A 51 8.27 -1.96 6.29
C TYR A 51 8.21 -1.47 4.84
N LEU A 52 7.23 -0.65 4.48
CA LEU A 52 7.19 0.03 3.19
C LEU A 52 8.11 1.24 3.24
N MET A 53 9.09 1.27 2.33
CA MET A 53 9.98 2.41 2.13
C MET A 53 9.46 3.26 0.97
N PRO A 54 8.76 4.37 1.23
CA PRO A 54 8.20 5.22 0.17
C PRO A 54 9.31 5.93 -0.60
N GLU A 55 9.07 6.19 -1.89
CA GLU A 55 9.92 7.04 -2.75
C GLU A 55 11.40 6.61 -2.78
N GLN A 56 11.65 5.30 -2.69
CA GLN A 56 12.99 4.70 -2.58
C GLN A 56 13.80 5.00 -3.85
N PRO A 57 14.97 5.66 -3.75
CA PRO A 57 15.78 5.98 -4.91
C PRO A 57 16.43 4.73 -5.51
N PHE A 58 16.54 4.72 -6.83
CA PHE A 58 17.38 3.78 -7.58
C PHE A 58 17.90 4.46 -8.86
N GLU A 59 18.93 3.89 -9.48
CA GLU A 59 19.42 4.35 -10.78
C GLU A 59 18.88 3.44 -11.88
N ASP A 60 18.45 3.98 -13.01
CA ASP A 60 18.08 3.15 -14.16
C ASP A 60 19.32 2.62 -14.91
N ILE A 61 19.12 1.81 -15.94
CA ILE A 61 20.23 1.22 -16.72
C ILE A 61 21.11 2.25 -17.45
N TYR A 62 20.68 3.52 -17.53
CA TYR A 62 21.44 4.62 -18.10
C TYR A 62 22.09 5.52 -17.04
N GLY A 63 21.94 5.18 -15.75
CA GLY A 63 22.46 5.96 -14.63
C GLY A 63 21.58 7.16 -14.25
N TYR A 64 20.35 7.25 -14.77
CA TYR A 64 19.44 8.33 -14.35
C TYR A 64 18.77 7.99 -13.02
N PRO A 65 18.69 8.94 -12.07
CA PRO A 65 18.04 8.73 -10.80
C PRO A 65 16.52 8.62 -10.98
N ARG A 66 15.94 7.60 -10.34
CA ARG A 66 14.51 7.30 -10.30
C ARG A 66 14.08 6.96 -8.88
N ARG A 67 12.79 6.79 -8.69
CA ARG A 67 12.19 6.44 -7.39
C ARG A 67 11.23 5.29 -7.58
N ILE A 68 11.06 4.46 -6.56
CA ILE A 68 10.03 3.42 -6.47
C ILE A 68 8.94 3.94 -5.54
N ASP A 69 7.68 3.70 -5.93
CA ASP A 69 6.44 3.86 -5.16
C ASP A 69 6.64 3.57 -3.67
N TYR A 70 6.70 2.26 -3.44
CA TYR A 70 7.05 1.65 -2.16
C TYR A 70 7.99 0.49 -2.41
N ALA A 71 9.20 0.57 -1.83
CA ALA A 71 10.11 -0.56 -1.79
C ALA A 71 9.84 -1.41 -0.54
N LEU A 72 9.91 -2.73 -0.71
CA LEU A 72 9.75 -3.69 0.36
C LEU A 72 10.82 -4.78 0.22
N SER A 73 11.38 -5.25 1.34
CA SER A 73 12.34 -6.36 1.37
C SER A 73 11.82 -7.47 2.26
N ILE A 74 11.83 -8.70 1.76
CA ILE A 74 11.40 -9.91 2.48
C ILE A 74 12.53 -10.94 2.35
N GLY A 75 13.32 -11.12 3.41
CA GLY A 75 14.53 -11.94 3.33
C GLY A 75 15.54 -11.33 2.34
N TYR A 76 15.93 -12.10 1.33
CA TYR A 76 16.83 -11.65 0.26
C TYR A 76 16.11 -11.08 -0.97
N GLU A 77 14.77 -11.14 -0.97
CA GLU A 77 13.95 -10.70 -2.09
C GLU A 77 13.56 -9.22 -1.92
N LYS A 78 13.61 -8.47 -3.01
CA LYS A 78 13.22 -7.05 -3.04
C LYS A 78 12.05 -6.83 -3.99
N TYR A 79 11.12 -6.00 -3.54
CA TYR A 79 9.83 -5.78 -4.17
C TYR A 79 9.65 -4.28 -4.44
N ALA A 80 9.29 -3.95 -5.67
CA ALA A 80 8.90 -2.61 -6.08
C ALA A 80 7.39 -2.60 -6.30
N LEU A 81 6.67 -1.87 -5.43
CA LEU A 81 5.21 -1.73 -5.47
C LEU A 81 4.88 -0.34 -6.01
N GLU A 82 4.33 -0.28 -7.22
CA GLU A 82 4.14 0.97 -7.99
C GLU A 82 2.66 1.29 -8.18
N ILE A 83 2.29 2.56 -8.00
CA ILE A 83 0.92 3.05 -8.19
C ILE A 83 0.86 4.00 -9.38
N ASP A 84 0.42 3.46 -10.51
CA ASP A 84 0.33 4.21 -11.76
C ASP A 84 -0.89 5.15 -11.74
N GLY A 85 -0.61 6.45 -11.61
CA GLY A 85 -1.60 7.50 -11.79
C GLY A 85 -1.90 7.73 -13.28
N GLN A 86 -3.18 7.67 -13.65
CA GLN A 86 -3.65 8.19 -14.95
C GLN A 86 -3.52 9.73 -14.93
N ARG A 87 -2.33 10.27 -15.23
CA ARG A 87 -2.16 11.71 -15.43
C ARG A 87 -2.85 12.11 -16.74
N TYR A 88 -3.98 12.80 -16.62
CA TYR A 88 -4.69 13.42 -17.75
C TYR A 88 -3.99 14.71 -18.17
N HIS A 89 -2.92 14.63 -18.96
CA HIS A 89 -2.45 15.77 -19.75
C HIS A 89 -2.01 15.29 -21.15
N ASP A 90 -2.49 16.00 -22.17
CA ASP A 90 -2.38 15.79 -23.62
C ASP A 90 -1.98 14.36 -24.13
N PRO A 91 -2.96 13.50 -24.50
CA PRO A 91 -2.76 12.07 -24.72
C PRO A 91 -1.81 11.64 -25.84
N LEU A 92 -1.43 12.52 -26.77
CA LEU A 92 -0.83 12.09 -28.04
C LEU A 92 0.70 12.27 -28.13
N GLN A 93 1.27 13.26 -27.45
CA GLN A 93 2.74 13.47 -27.40
C GLN A 93 3.35 13.16 -26.04
N VAL A 94 2.76 13.64 -24.93
CA VAL A 94 3.26 13.36 -23.57
C VAL A 94 3.18 11.86 -23.24
N ALA A 95 2.22 11.15 -23.82
CA ALA A 95 2.03 9.72 -23.59
C ALA A 95 3.11 8.83 -24.22
N LYS A 96 3.72 9.23 -25.35
CA LYS A 96 4.73 8.38 -26.03
C LYS A 96 6.05 8.36 -25.27
N ASP A 97 6.53 9.53 -24.86
CA ASP A 97 7.77 9.65 -24.09
C ASP A 97 7.59 9.02 -22.69
N LYS A 98 6.42 9.21 -22.06
CA LYS A 98 6.10 8.53 -20.80
C LYS A 98 6.03 7.01 -20.97
N PHE A 99 5.43 6.50 -22.05
CA PHE A 99 5.33 5.06 -22.27
C PHE A 99 6.71 4.40 -22.39
N ILE A 100 7.61 5.01 -23.18
CA ILE A 100 8.99 4.52 -23.30
C ILE A 100 9.72 4.65 -21.95
N ASP A 101 9.53 5.75 -21.23
CA ASP A 101 10.13 5.98 -19.91
C ASP A 101 9.68 4.93 -18.87
N ASP A 102 8.38 4.60 -18.86
CA ASP A 102 7.81 3.56 -17.99
C ASP A 102 8.40 2.17 -18.33
N LEU A 103 8.62 1.86 -19.62
CA LEU A 103 9.28 0.63 -20.05
C LEU A 103 10.74 0.57 -19.58
N ILE A 104 11.49 1.68 -19.71
CA ILE A 104 12.88 1.76 -19.24
C ILE A 104 12.94 1.58 -17.72
N ARG A 105 12.07 2.27 -16.98
CA ARG A 105 11.97 2.14 -15.52
C ARG A 105 11.72 0.69 -15.12
N GLN A 106 10.70 0.05 -15.70
CA GLN A 106 10.34 -1.33 -15.36
C GLN A 106 11.44 -2.32 -15.70
N ASN A 107 12.02 -2.21 -16.90
CA ASN A 107 13.12 -3.09 -17.32
C ASN A 107 14.35 -2.92 -16.42
N SER A 108 14.63 -1.70 -15.97
CA SER A 108 15.74 -1.43 -15.04
C SER A 108 15.52 -2.08 -13.69
N LEU A 109 14.31 -1.99 -13.13
CA LEU A 109 13.96 -2.67 -11.88
C LEU A 109 14.12 -4.20 -12.02
N ILE A 110 13.59 -4.79 -13.09
CA ILE A 110 13.69 -6.23 -13.35
C ILE A 110 15.16 -6.64 -13.52
N TYR A 111 15.93 -5.91 -14.33
CA TYR A 111 17.36 -6.18 -14.53
C TYR A 111 18.15 -6.18 -13.23
N GLN A 112 17.79 -5.29 -12.30
CA GLN A 112 18.41 -5.20 -10.99
C GLN A 112 17.90 -6.25 -9.99
N GLY A 113 16.98 -7.12 -10.37
CA GLY A 113 16.45 -8.18 -9.51
C GLY A 113 15.29 -7.76 -8.61
N TRP A 114 14.56 -6.69 -8.96
CA TRP A 114 13.32 -6.34 -8.27
C TRP A 114 12.15 -7.17 -8.79
N LYS A 115 11.32 -7.68 -7.87
CA LYS A 115 9.97 -8.15 -8.19
C LYS A 115 9.07 -6.93 -8.30
N VAL A 116 8.55 -6.65 -9.48
CA VAL A 116 7.77 -5.44 -9.76
C VAL A 116 6.28 -5.78 -9.81
N TYR A 117 5.49 -5.14 -8.95
CA TYR A 117 4.03 -5.24 -8.95
C TYR A 117 3.44 -3.83 -9.07
N ARG A 118 2.52 -3.65 -10.01
CA ARG A 118 1.98 -2.34 -10.39
C ARG A 118 0.47 -2.37 -10.33
N TRP A 119 -0.11 -1.32 -9.80
CA TRP A 119 -1.56 -1.11 -9.79
C TRP A 119 -1.89 0.26 -10.37
N ALA A 120 -2.97 0.33 -11.15
CA ALA A 120 -3.52 1.64 -11.49
C ALA A 120 -4.16 2.28 -10.25
N TYR A 121 -4.03 3.59 -10.08
CA TYR A 121 -4.72 4.31 -8.99
C TYR A 121 -6.24 4.05 -8.99
N ARG A 122 -6.82 3.88 -10.19
CA ARG A 122 -8.23 3.51 -10.35
C ARG A 122 -8.56 2.13 -9.76
N GLN A 123 -7.63 1.18 -9.78
CA GLN A 123 -7.81 -0.14 -9.18
C GLN A 123 -7.87 -0.05 -7.65
N LEU A 124 -7.02 0.77 -7.02
CA LEU A 124 -7.06 1.01 -5.57
C LEU A 124 -8.40 1.59 -5.14
N THR A 125 -8.94 2.53 -5.92
CA THR A 125 -10.20 3.23 -5.58
C THR A 125 -11.45 2.42 -5.90
N GLN A 126 -11.45 1.63 -6.97
CA GLN A 126 -12.64 0.90 -7.43
C GLN A 126 -12.68 -0.57 -7.02
N SER A 127 -11.53 -1.18 -6.75
CA SER A 127 -11.42 -2.61 -6.47
C SER A 127 -10.38 -2.91 -5.38
N PRO A 128 -10.46 -2.25 -4.19
CA PRO A 128 -9.46 -2.41 -3.13
C PRO A 128 -9.34 -3.87 -2.65
N GLU A 129 -10.45 -4.60 -2.53
CA GLU A 129 -10.42 -6.01 -2.09
C GLU A 129 -9.67 -6.92 -3.06
N GLN A 130 -9.70 -6.61 -4.37
CA GLN A 130 -8.87 -7.30 -5.36
C GLN A 130 -7.39 -6.99 -5.13
N VAL A 131 -7.03 -5.73 -4.88
CA VAL A 131 -5.65 -5.33 -4.54
C VAL A 131 -5.16 -6.04 -3.28
N LYS A 132 -6.00 -6.16 -2.24
CA LYS A 132 -5.68 -6.93 -1.02
C LYS A 132 -5.40 -8.41 -1.35
N SER A 133 -6.25 -9.05 -2.15
CA SER A 133 -6.04 -10.44 -2.58
C SER A 133 -4.75 -10.63 -3.37
N GLU A 134 -4.45 -9.70 -4.28
CA GLU A 134 -3.23 -9.71 -5.09
C GLU A 134 -1.99 -9.52 -4.21
N LEU A 135 -2.04 -8.60 -3.25
CA LEU A 135 -0.97 -8.40 -2.26
C LEU A 135 -0.67 -9.70 -1.50
N VAL A 136 -1.69 -10.41 -1.00
CA VAL A 136 -1.52 -11.70 -0.33
C VAL A 136 -0.91 -12.74 -1.27
N GLN A 137 -1.35 -12.79 -2.52
CA GLN A 137 -0.81 -13.73 -3.52
C GLN A 137 0.66 -13.45 -3.84
N PHE A 138 1.05 -12.18 -3.93
CA PHE A 138 2.40 -11.78 -4.35
C PHE A 138 3.43 -11.79 -3.20
N LEU A 139 3.03 -11.36 -2.01
CA LEU A 139 3.92 -11.23 -0.85
C LEU A 139 3.82 -12.44 0.08
N GLY A 140 2.77 -13.26 -0.06
CA GLY A 140 2.49 -14.40 0.80
C GLY A 140 2.01 -13.97 2.19
N ASN A 141 1.68 -14.97 3.01
CA ASN A 141 1.21 -14.77 4.39
C ASN A 141 2.37 -14.73 5.39
N ASN A 142 3.44 -14.00 5.05
CA ASN A 142 4.74 -14.17 5.71
C ASN A 142 4.76 -13.49 7.10
N PRO A 143 4.75 -14.25 8.22
CA PRO A 143 4.79 -13.68 9.57
C PRO A 143 6.14 -13.01 9.83
N HIS A 144 7.18 -13.51 9.15
CA HIS A 144 8.57 -13.09 9.19
C HIS A 144 8.88 -12.12 8.06
N LEU A 145 8.11 -11.03 7.92
CA LEU A 145 8.60 -9.79 7.31
C LEU A 145 9.87 -9.34 8.06
N GLN A 146 10.97 -10.04 7.80
CA GLN A 146 12.31 -9.75 8.25
C GLN A 146 12.89 -8.86 7.17
N ILE A 147 12.75 -7.56 7.43
CA ILE A 147 13.52 -6.56 6.73
C ILE A 147 14.96 -6.72 7.16
N TRP A 148 15.81 -7.11 6.21
CA TRP A 148 17.22 -6.82 6.31
C TRP A 148 17.42 -5.40 5.77
N PRO A 149 18.03 -4.48 6.52
CA PRO A 149 18.44 -3.20 5.97
C PRO A 149 19.62 -3.44 5.01
N ILE A 150 19.33 -3.90 3.78
CA ILE A 150 20.35 -4.03 2.72
C ILE A 150 20.44 -2.75 1.88
N PHE A 151 19.67 -1.71 2.20
CA PHE A 151 19.86 -0.39 1.63
C PHE A 151 20.02 0.66 2.73
N CYS A 152 21.26 0.79 3.23
CA CYS A 152 21.74 2.06 3.75
C CYS A 152 22.58 2.70 2.64
N PRO A 153 22.07 3.73 1.93
CA PRO A 153 22.97 4.60 1.19
C PRO A 153 23.79 5.36 2.23
N ASN A 154 25.11 5.19 2.14
CA ASN A 154 26.16 5.76 2.98
C ASN A 154 26.52 4.94 4.22
N ASN A 155 27.49 4.04 4.05
CA ASN A 155 28.77 4.16 4.75
C ASN A 155 29.85 3.44 3.93
N GLU A 156 30.85 4.20 3.49
CA GLU A 156 32.07 3.72 2.88
C GLU A 156 32.81 2.72 3.80
N HIS A 157 33.72 1.93 3.22
CA HIS A 157 34.77 1.18 3.92
C HIS A 157 34.34 0.10 4.93
N ARG A 158 34.22 -1.15 4.45
CA ARG A 158 34.78 -2.34 5.14
C ARG A 158 34.95 -3.53 4.19
N ARG A 159 35.67 -3.32 3.09
CA ARG A 159 36.41 -4.41 2.42
C ARG A 159 37.73 -4.59 3.16
N SER A 160 37.70 -5.33 4.26
CA SER A 160 38.83 -6.10 4.80
C SER A 160 38.44 -6.54 6.21
N LEU A 161 38.06 -7.80 6.36
CA LEU A 161 38.45 -8.69 7.48
C LEU A 161 37.81 -10.09 7.31
N GLN A 162 37.86 -10.63 6.10
CA GLN A 162 37.88 -12.09 5.89
C GLN A 162 38.81 -12.38 4.72
N ALA A 163 40.11 -12.26 4.98
CA ALA A 163 41.14 -12.98 4.27
C ALA A 163 42.08 -13.54 5.35
N ILE A 164 42.12 -14.87 5.38
CA ILE A 164 43.14 -15.81 5.89
C ILE A 164 44.32 -15.17 6.62
#